data_AF-A0A2D7Y6R8-F1
#
_entry.id   AF-A0A2D7Y6R8-F1
#
_cell.length_a   1.000
_cell.length_b   1.000
_cell.length_c   1.000
_cell.angle_alpha   90.00
_cell.angle_beta   90.00
_cell.angle_gamma   90.00
#
_symmetry.space_group_name_H-M   'P 1'
#
loop_
_entity.id
_entity.type
_entity.pdbx_description
1 polymer ?
#
loop_
_entity_poly.entity_id
_entity_poly.type
_entity_poly.pdbx_seq_one_letter_code
_entity_poly.pdbx_strand_id
1 'polypeptide(L)' 'GSLLKAAHQAPWGGYSGYFGDPDGHAWEIAWNDQWVIDAAGNVSMGV' A
#
# COMPACT_ATOMS: atom_id res chain seq x y z
N GLY A 1 0.86 4.00 16.91
CA GLY A 1 0.76 2.98 15.85
C GLY A 1 1.83 1.92 16.04
N SER A 2 1.68 0.78 15.38
CA SER A 2 2.58 -0.39 15.49
C SER A 2 2.94 -0.93 14.10
N LEU A 3 4.14 -1.48 13.93
CA LEU A 3 4.48 -2.18 12.69
C LEU A 3 3.80 -3.55 12.68
N LEU A 4 2.95 -3.81 11.66
CA LEU A 4 2.20 -5.06 11.54
C LEU A 4 2.87 -6.02 10.53
N LYS A 5 3.42 -5.46 9.44
CA LYS A 5 4.16 -6.20 8.42
C LYS A 5 5.24 -5.29 7.84
N ALA A 6 6.50 -5.68 8.00
CA ALA A 6 7.61 -4.95 7.38
C ALA A 6 7.45 -4.90 5.85
N ALA A 7 7.97 -3.84 5.24
CA ALA A 7 7.95 -3.69 3.80
C ALA A 7 8.69 -4.86 3.13
N HIS A 8 8.06 -5.46 2.12
CA HIS A 8 8.61 -6.59 1.38
C HIS A 8 8.05 -6.56 -0.05
N GLN A 9 8.75 -7.25 -0.95
CA GLN A 9 8.28 -7.43 -2.31
C GLN A 9 6.95 -8.18 -2.29
N ALA A 10 5.95 -7.61 -2.96
CA ALA A 10 4.62 -8.22 -3.00
C ALA A 10 4.56 -9.31 -4.08
N PRO A 11 3.75 -10.36 -3.86
CA PRO A 11 3.65 -11.48 -4.80
C PRO A 11 3.02 -11.09 -6.15
N TRP A 12 2.28 -9.98 -6.19
CA TRP A 12 1.67 -9.41 -7.39
C TRP A 12 2.57 -8.39 -8.12
N GLY A 13 3.85 -8.29 -7.74
CA GLY A 13 4.75 -7.22 -8.18
C GLY A 13 4.81 -6.08 -7.17
N GLY A 14 5.74 -5.13 -7.33
CA GLY A 14 5.85 -3.99 -6.41
C GLY A 14 6.29 -4.34 -4.98
N TYR A 15 5.95 -3.46 -4.04
CA TYR A 15 6.28 -3.56 -2.60
C TYR A 15 5.06 -3.25 -1.74
N SER A 16 4.91 -3.95 -0.61
CA SER A 16 3.85 -3.68 0.36
C SER A 16 4.34 -3.83 1.79
N GLY A 17 3.70 -3.10 2.71
CA GLY A 17 3.89 -3.22 4.16
C GLY A 17 2.67 -2.68 4.91
N TYR A 18 2.52 -3.05 6.17
CA TYR A 18 1.38 -2.66 7.00
C TYR A 18 1.83 -2.08 8.34
N PHE A 19 1.13 -1.04 8.78
CA PHE A 19 1.21 -0.54 10.14
C PHE A 19 -0.19 -0.29 10.69
N GLY A 20 -0.33 -0.40 12.00
CA GLY A 20 -1.55 -0.05 12.71
C GLY A 20 -1.51 1.42 13.12
N ASP A 21 -2.61 2.14 12.97
CA ASP A 21 -2.78 3.46 13.59
C ASP A 21 -3.00 3.33 15.13
N PRO A 22 -3.09 4.43 15.90
CA PRO A 22 -3.30 4.35 17.35
C PRO A 22 -4.59 3.67 17.79
N ASP A 23 -5.62 3.65 16.94
CA ASP A 23 -6.94 3.06 17.22
C ASP A 23 -7.01 1.58 16.85
N GLY A 24 -5.95 1.06 16.20
CA GLY A 24 -5.82 -0.34 15.84
C GLY A 24 -6.28 -0.67 14.42
N HIS A 25 -6.57 0.32 13.56
CA HIS A 25 -6.86 0.07 12.15
C HIS A 25 -5.57 -0.19 11.38
N ALA A 26 -5.58 -1.22 10.55
CA ALA A 26 -4.46 -1.54 9.68
C ALA A 26 -4.47 -0.65 8.43
N TRP A 27 -3.31 -0.05 8.13
CA TRP A 27 -3.04 0.70 6.92
C TRP A 27 -1.98 -0.01 6.09
N GLU A 28 -2.20 -0.12 4.78
CA GLU A 28 -1.21 -0.60 3.84
C GLU A 28 -0.46 0.58 3.21
N ILE A 29 0.87 0.45 3.15
CA ILE A 29 1.69 1.25 2.25
C ILE A 29 2.08 0.33 1.10
N ALA A 30 1.57 0.64 -0.10
CA ALA A 30 1.83 -0.11 -1.32
C ALA A 30 2.52 0.78 -2.35
N TRP A 31 3.54 0.22 -3.01
CA TRP A 31 4.10 0.75 -4.24
C TRP A 31 3.85 -0.27 -5.35
N ASN A 32 3.14 0.15 -6.39
CA ASN A 32 2.79 -0.65 -7.54
C ASN A 32 2.96 0.19 -8.81
N ASP A 33 3.85 -0.24 -9.71
CA ASP A 33 4.15 0.48 -10.96
C ASP A 33 3.07 0.32 -12.05
N GLN A 34 2.11 -0.57 -11.86
CA GLN A 34 0.94 -0.76 -12.73
C GLN A 34 -0.25 0.13 -12.33
N TRP A 35 -0.18 0.82 -11.18
CA TRP A 35 -1.24 1.72 -10.73
C TRP A 35 -0.97 3.14 -11.20
N VAL A 36 -1.97 3.76 -11.81
CA VAL A 36 -1.91 5.16 -12.21
C VAL A 36 -2.64 6.00 -11.17
N ILE A 37 -1.96 7.03 -10.64
CA ILE A 37 -2.53 8.01 -9.73
C ILE A 37 -2.61 9.34 -10.49
N ASP A 38 -3.81 9.86 -10.71
CA ASP A 38 -3.99 11.14 -11.40
C ASP A 38 -3.70 12.35 -10.48
N ALA A 39 -3.73 13.56 -11.05
CA ALA A 39 -3.45 14.78 -10.30
C ALA A 39 -4.46 15.08 -9.18
N ALA A 40 -5.64 14.47 -9.20
CA ALA A 40 -6.65 14.57 -8.15
C ALA A 40 -6.52 13.47 -7.08
N GLY A 41 -5.63 12.50 -7.28
CA GLY A 41 -5.40 11.38 -6.39
C GLY A 41 -6.28 10.15 -6.67
N ASN A 42 -7.01 10.11 -7.79
CA ASN A 42 -7.77 8.91 -8.15
C ASN A 42 -6.81 7.81 -8.60
N VAL A 43 -7.06 6.58 -8.15
CA VAL A 43 -6.26 5.41 -8.50
C VAL A 43 -6.97 4.59 -9.56
N SER A 44 -6.30 4.39 -10.70
CA SER A 44 -6.67 3.39 -11.70
C SER A 44 -5.78 2.16 -11.53
N MET A 45 -6.37 1.07 -11.09
CA MET A 45 -5.71 -0.24 -11.02
C MET A 45 -5.88 -0.91 -12.39
N GLY A 46 -4.78 -1.24 -13.07
CA GLY A 46 -4.83 -1.93 -14.36
C GLY A 46 -5.68 -3.21 -14.31
N VAL A 47 -6.25 -3.60 -15.46
CA VAL A 47 -6.93 -4.89 -15.65
C VAL A 47 -5.95 -6.00 -16.02
#